data_AF-A0A662FM28-F1
#
_entry.id   AF-A0A662FM28-F1
#
_cell.length_a   1.000
_cell.length_b   1.000
_cell.length_c   1.000
_cell.angle_alpha   90.00
_cell.angle_beta   90.00
_cell.angle_gamma   90.00
#
_symmetry.space_group_name_H-M   'P 1'
#
loop_
_entity.id
_entity.type
_entity.pdbx_description
1 polymer ?
#
loop_
_entity_poly.entity_id
_entity_poly.type
_entity_poly.pdbx_seq_one_letter_code
_entity_poly.pdbx_strand_id
1 'polypeptide(L)' 'MTVSDWRKTFKQLKAKPAKLRKYIKHNAPKKRSVGVTTTRCARCGRYRSHISKYGIDLCRQCFREVATKIGFKKFS' A
#
# COMPACT_ATOMS: atom_id res chain seq x y z
N MET A 1 -9.83 5.37 4.12
CA MET A 1 -8.76 4.77 4.95
C MET A 1 -7.69 4.10 4.07
N THR A 2 -7.06 4.90 3.21
CA THR A 2 -5.90 4.52 2.39
C THR A 2 -4.60 4.74 3.17
N VAL A 3 -3.51 4.11 2.76
CA VAL A 3 -2.20 4.29 3.40
C VAL A 3 -1.74 5.73 3.17
N SER A 4 -1.52 6.49 4.23
CA SER A 4 -0.92 7.81 4.13
C SER A 4 0.55 7.69 3.75
N ASP A 5 1.00 8.46 2.77
CA ASP A 5 2.42 8.56 2.46
C ASP A 5 3.17 9.16 3.66
N TRP A 6 4.21 8.47 4.12
CA TRP A 6 5.08 8.91 5.21
C TRP A 6 5.81 10.22 4.86
N ARG A 7 5.94 10.55 3.57
CA ARG A 7 6.56 11.81 3.09
C ARG A 7 5.73 13.06 3.39
N LYS A 8 4.47 12.94 3.82
CA LYS A 8 3.63 14.11 4.14
C LYS A 8 4.27 15.06 5.16
N THR A 9 5.06 14.51 6.09
CA THR A 9 5.82 15.26 7.10
C THR A 9 6.94 16.13 6.51
N PHE A 10 7.41 15.84 5.29
CA PHE A 10 8.48 16.60 4.65
C PHE A 10 8.09 18.04 4.34
N LYS A 11 6.78 18.32 4.16
CA LYS A 11 6.29 19.69 3.96
C LYS A 11 6.76 20.63 5.09
N GLN A 12 6.78 20.14 6.33
CA GLN A 12 7.23 20.91 7.50
C GLN A 12 8.76 20.83 7.71
N LEU A 13 9.36 19.67 7.41
CA LEU A 13 10.76 19.38 7.76
C LEU A 13 11.79 19.89 6.74
N LYS A 14 11.39 20.20 5.50
CA LYS A 14 12.30 20.68 4.45
C LYS A 14 13.06 21.96 4.84
N ALA A 15 12.43 22.87 5.59
CA ALA A 15 13.06 24.11 6.07
C ALA A 15 14.15 23.86 7.14
N LYS A 16 14.24 22.64 7.70
CA LYS A 16 15.15 22.30 8.81
C LYS A 16 16.00 21.08 8.44
N PRO A 17 17.14 21.26 7.74
CA PRO A 17 17.89 20.15 7.13
C PRO A 17 18.44 19.15 8.13
N ALA A 18 18.86 19.60 9.32
CA ALA A 18 19.33 18.70 10.39
C ALA A 18 18.19 17.81 10.93
N LYS A 19 16.98 18.36 11.10
CA LYS A 19 15.80 17.61 11.55
C LYS A 19 15.32 16.63 10.48
N LEU A 20 15.36 17.04 9.21
CA LEU A 20 15.02 16.17 8.08
C LEU A 20 15.94 14.93 8.03
N ARG A 21 17.27 15.12 8.15
CA ARG A 21 18.23 14.00 8.20
C ARG A 21 17.93 13.04 9.35
N LYS A 22 17.66 13.56 10.54
CA LYS A 22 17.29 12.73 11.71
C LYS A 22 15.98 11.98 11.48
N TYR A 23 14.97 12.62 10.88
CA TYR A 23 13.71 11.99 10.56
C TYR A 23 13.88 10.84 9.56
N ILE A 24 14.66 11.04 8.49
CA ILE A 24 14.93 10.00 7.49
C ILE A 24 15.63 8.80 8.15
N LYS A 25 16.61 9.05 9.02
CA LYS A 25 17.36 7.99 9.69
C LYS A 25 16.48 7.10 10.59
N HIS A 26 15.53 7.69 11.33
CA HIS A 26 14.81 6.98 12.39
C HIS A 26 13.35 6.64 12.06
N ASN A 27 12.67 7.43 11.22
CA ASN A 27 11.23 7.31 11.00
C ASN A 27 10.87 6.85 9.57
N ALA A 28 11.80 6.95 8.61
CA ALA A 28 11.50 6.51 7.25
C ALA A 28 11.31 4.98 7.22
N PRO A 29 10.30 4.47 6.49
CA PRO A 29 10.13 3.04 6.32
C PRO A 29 11.34 2.45 5.59
N LYS A 30 11.91 1.38 6.16
CA LYS A 30 13.01 0.63 5.54
C LYS A 30 12.50 -0.07 4.27
N LYS A 31 13.28 0.00 3.19
CA LYS A 31 13.03 -0.83 1.99
C LYS A 31 13.21 -2.31 2.36
N ARG A 32 12.16 -3.12 2.17
CA ARG A 32 12.17 -4.57 2.41
C ARG A 32 11.87 -5.28 1.09
N SER A 33 12.54 -6.42 0.86
CA SER A 33 12.24 -7.31 -0.27
C SER A 33 11.05 -8.22 0.01
N VAL A 34 10.75 -8.49 1.29
CA VAL A 34 9.72 -9.45 1.72
C VAL A 34 8.74 -8.85 2.74
N GLY A 35 7.58 -9.51 2.89
CA GLY A 35 6.57 -9.21 3.90
C GLY A 35 5.33 -8.50 3.35
N VAL A 36 4.30 -8.36 4.20
CA VAL A 36 2.98 -7.84 3.80
C VAL A 36 3.01 -6.41 3.24
N THR A 37 4.05 -5.63 3.55
CA THR A 37 4.18 -4.25 3.08
C THR A 37 4.73 -4.12 1.66
N THR A 38 5.20 -5.21 1.05
CA THR A 38 5.75 -5.20 -0.31
C THR A 38 4.63 -5.22 -1.35
N THR A 39 3.55 -5.95 -1.08
CA THR A 39 2.38 -6.03 -1.95
C THR A 39 1.33 -5.01 -1.54
N ARG A 40 0.81 -4.28 -2.52
CA ARG A 40 -0.28 -3.29 -2.33
C ARG A 40 -1.36 -3.55 -3.34
N CYS A 41 -2.61 -3.46 -2.91
CA CYS A 41 -3.74 -3.48 -3.84
C CYS A 41 -3.58 -2.36 -4.88
N ALA A 42 -3.61 -2.70 -6.16
CA ALA A 42 -3.47 -1.75 -7.26
C ALA A 42 -4.54 -0.65 -7.24
N ARG A 43 -5.75 -0.96 -6.74
CA ARG A 43 -6.88 -0.03 -6.74
C ARG A 43 -6.95 0.87 -5.51
N CYS A 44 -6.78 0.32 -4.31
CA CYS A 44 -6.96 1.07 -3.05
C CYS A 44 -5.69 1.29 -2.25
N GLY A 45 -4.56 0.69 -2.64
CA GLY A 45 -3.26 0.84 -1.98
C GLY A 45 -3.17 0.23 -0.58
N ARG A 46 -4.17 -0.55 -0.14
CA ARG A 46 -4.17 -1.23 1.17
C ARG A 46 -3.29 -2.48 1.12
N TYR A 47 -2.56 -2.75 2.21
CA TYR A 47 -1.73 -3.95 2.38
C TYR A 47 -2.50 -5.19 2.84
N ARG A 48 -3.55 -4.99 3.66
CA ARG A 48 -4.27 -6.09 4.30
C ARG A 48 -5.23 -6.79 3.32
N SER A 49 -5.33 -8.11 3.49
CA SER A 49 -6.24 -8.99 2.75
C SER A 49 -6.09 -8.90 1.25
N HIS A 50 -4.83 -8.97 0.81
CA HIS A 50 -4.47 -9.12 -0.59
C HIS A 50 -4.76 -10.55 -1.06
N ILE A 51 -5.26 -10.70 -2.29
CA ILE A 51 -5.40 -12.00 -2.92
C ILE A 51 -4.07 -12.30 -3.62
N SER A 52 -3.32 -13.31 -3.18
CA SER A 52 -2.02 -13.64 -3.80
C SER A 52 -2.14 -14.66 -4.94
N LYS A 53 -3.33 -15.24 -5.16
CA LYS A 53 -3.56 -16.26 -6.18
C LYS A 53 -3.88 -15.61 -7.53
N TYR A 54 -3.55 -16.33 -8.61
CA TYR A 54 -3.89 -15.98 -9.99
C TYR A 54 -3.33 -14.64 -10.50
N GLY A 55 -2.29 -14.10 -9.85
CA GLY A 55 -1.69 -12.81 -10.23
C GLY A 55 -2.63 -11.61 -10.03
N ILE A 56 -3.64 -11.73 -9.16
CA ILE A 56 -4.64 -10.68 -8.95
C ILE A 56 -4.13 -9.72 -7.86
N ASP A 57 -3.57 -8.59 -8.26
CA ASP A 57 -3.04 -7.57 -7.33
C ASP A 57 -4.11 -6.69 -6.67
N LEU A 58 -5.14 -7.33 -6.09
CA LEU A 58 -6.28 -6.67 -5.47
C LEU A 58 -6.52 -7.16 -4.03
N CYS A 59 -7.06 -6.26 -3.21
CA CYS A 59 -7.59 -6.63 -1.91
C CYS A 59 -8.99 -7.26 -2.02
N ARG A 60 -9.39 -8.04 -1.03
CA ARG A 60 -10.70 -8.73 -1.00
C ARG A 60 -11.91 -7.84 -1.29
N GLN A 61 -11.87 -6.58 -0.85
CA GLN A 61 -12.97 -5.63 -1.04
C GLN A 61 -13.04 -5.18 -2.50
N CYS A 62 -11.90 -4.72 -3.05
CA CYS A 62 -11.82 -4.31 -4.44
C CYS A 62 -12.06 -5.47 -5.40
N PHE A 63 -11.63 -6.70 -5.04
CA PHE A 63 -11.92 -7.88 -5.84
C PHE A 63 -13.42 -8.12 -5.95
N ARG A 64 -14.19 -8.05 -4.86
CA ARG A 64 -15.65 -8.27 -4.92
C ARG A 64 -16.38 -7.28 -5.83
N GLU A 65 -15.89 -6.05 -5.94
CA GLU A 65 -16.46 -5.04 -6.84
C GLU A 65 -16.11 -5.28 -8.31
N VAL A 66 -14.96 -5.87 -8.59
CA VAL A 66 -14.42 -6.04 -9.95
C VAL A 66 -14.59 -7.47 -10.47
N ALA A 67 -14.92 -8.42 -9.60
CA ALA A 67 -15.04 -9.84 -9.91
C ALA A 67 -15.94 -10.11 -11.12
N THR A 68 -17.11 -9.46 -11.18
CA THR A 68 -18.05 -9.60 -12.30
C THR A 68 -17.48 -9.09 -13.62
N LYS A 69 -16.67 -8.02 -13.58
CA LYS A 69 -16.02 -7.43 -14.76
C LYS A 69 -14.85 -8.27 -15.27
N ILE A 70 -14.17 -8.98 -14.38
CA ILE A 70 -13.09 -9.93 -14.73
C ILE A 70 -13.67 -11.23 -15.31
N GLY A 71 -14.98 -11.47 -15.14
CA GLY A 71 -15.66 -12.67 -15.64
C GLY A 71 -15.86 -13.76 -14.59
N PHE A 72 -15.61 -13.48 -13.31
CA PHE A 72 -15.98 -14.40 -12.24
C PHE A 72 -17.50 -14.44 -12.11
N LYS A 73 -18.05 -15.65 -12.23
CA LYS A 73 -19.47 -15.95 -11.99
C LYS A 73 -19.61 -16.66 -10.66
N LYS A 74 -20.62 -16.28 -9.88
CA LYS A 74 -21.02 -17.01 -8.68
C LYS A 74 -21.91 -18.17 -9.13
N PHE A 75 -21.33 -19.36 -9.23
CA PHE A 75 -22.10 -20.59 -9.28
C PHE A 75 -22.44 -20.94 -7.82
N SER A 76 -23.72 -21.16 -7.55
CA SER A 76 -24.33 -21.21 -6.20
C SER A 76 -23.50 -21.98 -5.18
#